data_AF-A0A3S4YZ37-F1
#
_entry.id   AF-A0A3S4YZ37-F1
#
_cell.length_a   1.000
_cell.length_b   1.000
_cell.length_c   1.000
_cell.angle_alpha   90.00
_cell.angle_beta   90.00
_cell.angle_gamma   90.00
#
_symmetry.space_group_name_H-M   'P 1'
#
loop_
_entity.id
_entity.type
_entity.pdbx_description
1 polymer ?
#
loop_
_entity_poly.entity_id
_entity_poly.type
_entity_poly.pdbx_seq_one_letter_code
_entity_poly.pdbx_strand_id
1 'polypeptide(L)' 'MSLNIAAGLGLGGNESYPDLFQPYGGFPDSVKVEDGHIVMPELPGIGFEGKSELIKVMRALAE' A
#
# COMPACT_ATOMS: atom_id res chain seq x y z
N MET A 1 2.41 0.69 5.20
CA MET A 1 2.07 0.93 6.62
C MET A 1 1.65 2.37 6.86
N SER A 2 2.47 3.37 6.52
CA SER A 2 2.18 4.80 6.74
C SER A 2 0.81 5.28 6.23
N LEU A 3 0.30 4.75 5.12
CA LEU A 3 -1.06 5.01 4.63
C LEU A 3 -2.17 4.70 5.64
N ASN A 4 -2.09 3.54 6.31
CA ASN A 4 -3.07 3.16 7.33
C ASN A 4 -3.00 4.10 8.54
N ILE A 5 -1.79 4.54 8.91
CA ILE A 5 -1.62 5.52 10.00
C ILE A 5 -2.22 6.86 9.60
N ALA A 6 -1.95 7.33 8.37
CA ALA A 6 -2.51 8.58 7.88
C ALA A 6 -4.04 8.57 7.83
N ALA A 7 -4.63 7.50 7.30
CA ALA A 7 -6.08 7.35 7.23
C ALA A 7 -6.74 7.19 8.62
N GLY A 8 -6.13 6.39 9.50
CA GLY A 8 -6.71 6.08 10.81
C GLY A 8 -6.52 7.17 11.88
N LEU A 9 -5.45 7.95 11.79
CA LEU A 9 -5.11 9.00 12.78
C LEU A 9 -5.29 10.43 12.26
N GLY A 10 -5.77 10.60 11.02
CA GLY A 10 -6.02 11.93 10.44
C GLY A 10 -4.74 12.73 10.18
N LEU A 11 -3.69 12.09 9.66
CA LEU A 11 -2.45 12.79 9.28
C LEU A 11 -2.61 13.49 7.92
N GLY A 12 -1.68 14.40 7.61
CA GLY A 12 -1.76 15.25 6.41
C GLY A 12 -1.45 14.56 5.07
N GLY A 13 -0.91 13.34 5.06
CA GLY A 13 -0.62 12.61 3.83
C GLY A 13 0.44 11.52 3.99
N ASN A 14 0.86 10.95 2.86
CA ASN A 14 1.91 9.95 2.80
C ASN A 14 2.72 10.07 1.49
N GLU A 15 4.04 9.95 1.58
CA GLU A 15 4.93 9.97 0.41
C GLU A 15 4.82 8.66 -0.39
N SER A 16 4.99 8.76 -1.71
CA SER A 16 5.01 7.62 -2.63
C SER A 16 6.15 7.76 -3.62
N TYR A 17 6.81 6.63 -3.92
CA TYR A 17 7.85 6.52 -4.94
C TYR A 17 7.38 5.56 -6.04
N PRO A 18 6.79 6.05 -7.15
CA PRO A 18 6.17 5.18 -8.16
C PRO A 18 7.13 4.13 -8.75
N ASP A 19 8.36 4.55 -9.05
CA ASP A 19 9.31 3.73 -9.81
C ASP A 19 10.49 3.22 -8.99
N LEU A 20 10.55 3.54 -7.69
CA LEU A 20 11.68 3.17 -6.82
C LEU A 20 11.25 2.14 -5.76
N PHE A 21 12.20 1.29 -5.40
CA PHE A 21 12.10 0.31 -4.29
C PHE A 21 11.00 -0.76 -4.44
N GLN A 22 10.48 -0.95 -5.65
CA GLN A 22 9.55 -2.04 -5.94
C GLN A 22 10.14 -3.42 -5.54
N PRO A 23 9.31 -4.34 -5.00
CA PRO A 23 7.87 -4.21 -4.78
C PRO A 23 7.48 -3.54 -3.45
N TYR A 24 8.44 -3.04 -2.67
CA TYR A 24 8.25 -2.52 -1.31
C TYR A 24 7.80 -1.06 -1.32
N GLY A 25 6.49 -0.84 -1.27
CA GLY A 25 5.86 0.46 -1.35
C GLY A 25 4.63 0.43 -2.24
N GLY A 26 4.17 1.61 -2.67
CA GLY A 26 2.98 1.74 -3.51
C GLY A 26 1.68 1.37 -2.79
N PHE A 27 0.70 0.96 -3.59
CA PHE A 27 -0.68 0.69 -3.17
C PHE A 27 -1.13 -0.71 -3.64
N PRO A 28 -2.24 -1.24 -3.11
CA PRO A 28 -2.89 -2.42 -3.68
C PRO A 28 -3.18 -2.24 -5.18
N ASP A 29 -3.17 -3.34 -5.95
CA ASP A 29 -3.19 -3.33 -7.41
C ASP A 29 -4.45 -2.68 -8.01
N SER A 30 -5.56 -2.67 -7.26
CA SER A 30 -6.82 -2.03 -7.66
C SER A 30 -6.85 -0.52 -7.42
N VAL A 31 -5.89 0.02 -6.67
CA VAL A 31 -5.87 1.43 -6.25
C VAL A 31 -5.13 2.28 -7.27
N LYS A 32 -5.73 3.42 -7.62
CA LYS A 32 -5.13 4.44 -8.50
C LYS A 32 -4.97 5.74 -7.74
N VAL A 33 -3.98 6.53 -8.14
CA VAL A 33 -3.85 7.91 -7.71
C VAL A 33 -4.74 8.77 -8.60
N GLU A 34 -5.68 9.48 -8.00
CA GLU A 34 -6.59 10.42 -8.67
C GLU A 34 -6.45 11.77 -7.96
N ASP A 35 -6.10 12.82 -8.72
CA ASP A 35 -5.89 14.18 -8.20
C ASP A 35 -4.98 14.25 -6.94
N GLY A 36 -3.91 13.46 -6.94
CA GLY A 36 -2.94 13.40 -5.83
C GLY A 36 -3.39 12.60 -4.61
N HIS A 37 -4.55 11.96 -4.66
CA HIS A 37 -5.13 11.19 -3.56
C HIS A 37 -5.36 9.73 -3.96
N ILE A 38 -5.44 8.87 -2.94
CA ILE A 38 -5.86 7.47 -3.08
C ILE A 38 -6.99 7.20 -2.10
N VAL A 39 -7.87 6.26 -2.43
CA VAL A 39 -8.85 5.72 -1.49
C VAL A 39 -8.33 4.42 -0.92
N MET A 40 -8.29 4.32 0.41
CA MET A 40 -7.90 3.08 1.10
C MET A 40 -8.96 2.00 0.82
N PRO A 41 -8.59 0.81 0.29
CA PRO A 41 -9.53 -0.28 0.13
C PRO A 41 -9.78 -0.98 1.47
N GLU A 42 -10.96 -1.58 1.60
CA GLU A 42 -11.33 -2.38 2.76
C GLU A 42 -10.66 -3.77 2.70
N LEU A 43 -9.37 -3.82 3.04
CA LEU A 43 -8.58 -5.04 3.13
C LEU A 43 -8.18 -5.31 4.60
N PRO A 44 -8.20 -6.57 5.06
CA PRO A 44 -7.73 -6.90 6.40
C PRO A 44 -6.26 -6.51 6.64
N GLY A 45 -5.97 -6.10 7.88
CA GLY A 45 -4.60 -5.78 8.30
C GLY A 45 -4.03 -4.56 7.57
N ILE A 46 -2.76 -4.64 7.12
CA ILE A 46 -2.13 -3.55 6.36
C ILE A 46 -2.60 -3.55 4.89
N GLY A 47 -3.14 -4.68 4.39
CA GLY A 47 -3.56 -4.85 3.01
C GLY A 47 -2.45 -5.23 2.03
N PHE A 48 -1.37 -5.88 2.49
CA PHE A 48 -0.27 -6.30 1.62
C PHE A 48 -0.70 -7.34 0.58
N GLU A 49 -1.67 -8.18 0.92
CA GLU A 49 -2.29 -9.20 0.08
C GLU A 49 -2.92 -8.62 -1.18
N GLY A 50 -3.31 -7.33 -1.16
CA GLY A 50 -3.86 -6.63 -2.30
C GLY A 50 -2.82 -6.18 -3.33
N LYS A 51 -1.51 -6.34 -3.07
CA LYS A 51 -0.41 -6.00 -4.01
C LYS A 51 0.34 -7.28 -4.40
N SER A 52 -0.02 -7.85 -5.55
CA SER A 52 0.39 -9.20 -5.98
C SER A 52 1.90 -9.44 -5.93
N GLU A 53 2.70 -8.51 -6.44
CA GLU A 53 4.17 -8.65 -6.43
C GLU A 53 4.78 -8.57 -5.02
N LEU A 54 4.17 -7.79 -4.11
CA LEU A 54 4.66 -7.67 -2.74
C LEU A 54 4.30 -8.90 -1.91
N ILE A 55 3.04 -9.35 -1.98
CA ILE A 55 2.60 -10.51 -1.20
C ILE A 55 3.34 -11.78 -1.63
N LYS A 56 3.71 -11.91 -2.91
CA LYS A 56 4.53 -13.02 -3.40
C LYS A 56 5.87 -13.10 -2.66
N VAL A 57 6.55 -11.97 -2.46
CA VAL A 57 7.84 -11.92 -1.74
C VAL A 57 7.64 -12.17 -0.25
N MET A 58 6.56 -11.66 0.35
CA MET A 58 6.26 -11.89 1.77
C MET A 58 5.95 -13.36 2.07
N ARG A 59 5.18 -14.03 1.21
CA ARG A 59 4.89 -15.46 1.35
C ARG A 59 6.14 -16.31 1.23
N ALA A 60 7.03 -16.00 0.27
CA ALA A 60 8.29 -16.73 0.11
C ALA A 60 9.20 -16.70 1.36
N LEU A 61 8.97 -15.78 2.30
CA LEU A 61 9.70 -15.73 3.58
C LEU A 61 9.18 -16.73 4.62
N ALA A 62 7.87 -17.00 4.66
CA ALA A 62 7.23 -17.61 5.83
C ALA A 62 6.00 -18.49 5.56
N GLU A 63 5.64 -18.74 4.29
CA GLU A 63 4.61 -19.70 3.85
C GLU A 63 5.24 -20.83 3.02
#